data_AF-A0A3D1BN69-F1
#
_entry.id   AF-A0A3D1BN69-F1
#
_cell.length_a   1.000
_cell.length_b   1.000
_cell.length_c   1.000
_cell.angle_alpha   90.00
_cell.angle_beta   90.00
_cell.angle_gamma   90.00
#
_symmetry.space_group_name_H-M   'P 1'
#
loop_
_entity.id
_entity.type
_entity.pdbx_description
1 polymer ?
#
loop_
_entity_poly.entity_id
_entity_poly.type
_entity_poly.pdbx_seq_one_letter_code
_entity_poly.pdbx_strand_id
1 'polypeptide(L)'
;RYISNFTDFDPFLYEPDVELLYSLRESDIENADILIIPGSKNTMKDLLLLRENGIEESIKRAVKKGIPLIGICGGYQMLGGKIFDPYAVESSVREIDGLGLLDIETTL
;
A
#
# COMPACT_ATOMS: atom_id res chain seq x y z
N ARG A 1 -9.74 -4.10 -4.38
CA ARG A 1 -9.88 -5.55 -4.76
C ARG A 1 -9.16 -5.83 -6.09
N TYR A 2 -7.94 -5.28 -6.26
CA TYR A 2 -7.13 -5.40 -7.47
C TYR A 2 -5.64 -5.53 -7.13
N ILE A 3 -5.27 -6.56 -6.36
CA ILE A 3 -3.87 -6.80 -6.03
C ILE A 3 -3.11 -7.22 -7.30
N SER A 4 -1.99 -6.56 -7.55
CA SER A 4 -0.99 -6.89 -8.56
C SER A 4 0.35 -7.09 -7.88
N ASN A 5 1.31 -7.72 -8.55
CA ASN A 5 2.61 -8.03 -7.95
C ASN A 5 2.51 -8.84 -6.65
N PHE A 6 1.42 -9.58 -6.42
CA PHE A 6 1.30 -10.45 -5.24
C PHE A 6 2.32 -11.59 -5.28
N THR A 7 2.68 -12.02 -6.50
CA THR A 7 3.67 -13.08 -6.72
C THR A 7 5.10 -12.64 -6.42
N ASP A 8 5.35 -11.33 -6.34
CA ASP A 8 6.72 -10.80 -6.17
C ASP A 8 7.29 -11.15 -4.79
N PHE A 9 6.41 -11.51 -3.84
CA PHE A 9 6.75 -11.95 -2.49
C PHE A 9 6.25 -13.38 -2.19
N ASP A 10 5.85 -14.13 -3.22
CA ASP A 10 5.61 -15.58 -3.12
C ASP A 10 6.84 -16.37 -2.62
N PRO A 11 8.11 -15.97 -2.86
CA PRO A 11 9.25 -16.68 -2.28
C PRO A 11 9.14 -16.85 -0.76
N PHE A 12 8.51 -15.90 -0.04
CA PHE A 12 8.28 -16.02 1.41
C PHE A 12 7.32 -17.15 1.81
N LEU A 13 6.47 -17.63 0.90
CA LEU A 13 5.63 -18.81 1.16
C LEU A 13 6.44 -20.11 1.27
N TYR A 14 7.67 -20.10 0.74
CA TYR A 14 8.56 -21.26 0.72
C TYR A 14 9.65 -21.19 1.79
N GLU A 15 9.76 -20.07 2.51
CA GLU A 15 10.69 -19.90 3.62
C GLU A 15 10.03 -20.39 4.92
N PRO A 16 10.49 -21.50 5.54
CA PRO A 16 9.81 -22.13 6.67
C PRO A 16 9.72 -21.27 7.94
N ASP A 17 10.57 -20.24 8.04
CA ASP A 17 10.67 -19.31 9.16
C ASP A 17 9.96 -17.97 8.90
N VAL A 18 9.21 -17.84 7.80
CA VAL A 18 8.44 -16.65 7.45
C VAL A 18 6.94 -16.94 7.51
N GLU A 19 6.20 -16.09 8.23
CA GLU A 19 4.74 -16.08 8.21
C GLU A 19 4.24 -14.96 7.29
N LEU A 20 3.65 -15.32 6.14
CA LEU A 20 3.05 -14.36 5.22
C LEU A 20 1.54 -14.23 5.47
N LEU A 21 1.10 -13.03 5.87
CA LEU A 21 -0.31 -12.73 6.14
C LEU A 21 -0.86 -11.68 5.18
N TYR A 22 -1.97 -12.02 4.51
CA TYR A 22 -2.78 -11.07 3.74
C TYR A 22 -3.91 -10.57 4.62
N SER A 23 -3.77 -9.36 5.18
CA SER A 23 -4.74 -8.82 6.14
C SER A 23 -5.04 -7.34 5.96
N LEU A 24 -6.26 -6.97 6.32
CA LEU A 24 -6.73 -5.60 6.53
C LEU A 24 -7.15 -5.40 7.99
N ARG A 25 -6.68 -6.23 8.93
CA ARG A 25 -6.93 -6.02 10.35
C ARG A 25 -5.85 -5.11 10.92
N GLU A 26 -6.24 -4.07 11.65
CA GLU A 26 -5.32 -3.13 12.28
C GLU A 26 -4.29 -3.84 13.18
N SER A 27 -4.74 -4.87 13.91
CA SER A 27 -3.88 -5.68 14.78
C SER A 27 -2.76 -6.38 14.02
N ASP A 28 -3.04 -6.89 12.83
CA ASP A 28 -2.06 -7.66 12.05
C ASP A 28 -1.03 -6.68 11.47
N ILE A 29 -1.47 -5.49 11.06
CA ILE A 29 -0.61 -4.43 10.51
C ILE A 29 0.31 -3.85 11.60
N GLU A 30 -0.22 -3.59 12.79
CA GLU A 30 0.54 -2.91 13.84
C GLU A 30 1.52 -3.80 14.60
N ASN A 31 1.43 -5.13 14.44
CA ASN A 31 2.29 -6.12 15.08
C ASN A 31 3.18 -6.88 14.08
N ALA A 32 3.12 -6.56 12.79
CA ALA A 32 3.97 -7.18 11.78
C ALA A 32 5.45 -6.77 11.96
N ASP A 33 6.36 -7.69 11.62
CA ASP A 33 7.79 -7.37 11.55
C ASP A 33 8.14 -6.54 10.30
N ILE A 34 7.41 -6.76 9.20
CA ILE A 34 7.55 -6.03 7.92
C ILE A 34 6.16 -5.87 7.29
N LEU A 35 5.90 -4.70 6.72
CA LEU A 35 4.70 -4.42 5.95
C LEU A 35 5.00 -4.33 4.45
N ILE A 36 4.11 -4.90 3.64
CA ILE A 36 4.16 -4.83 2.18
C ILE A 36 2.82 -4.29 1.66
N ILE A 37 2.85 -3.18 0.92
CA ILE A 37 1.74 -2.72 0.10
C ILE A 37 2.04 -3.20 -1.32
N PRO A 38 1.32 -4.22 -1.81
CA PRO A 38 1.54 -4.78 -3.13
C PRO A 38 1.12 -3.79 -4.23
N GLY A 39 1.40 -4.16 -5.48
CA GLY A 39 0.90 -3.42 -6.63
C GLY A 39 -0.62 -3.33 -6.63
N SER A 40 -1.15 -2.25 -7.20
CA SER A 40 -2.57 -2.10 -7.51
C SER A 40 -2.74 -1.85 -9.00
N LYS A 41 -3.82 -2.39 -9.59
CA LYS A 41 -4.28 -2.02 -10.95
C LYS A 41 -5.22 -0.80 -10.94
N ASN A 42 -5.53 -0.29 -9.74
CA ASN A 42 -6.35 0.90 -9.56
C ASN A 42 -5.91 1.58 -8.26
N THR A 43 -4.76 2.23 -8.33
CA THR A 43 -4.00 2.73 -7.18
C THR A 43 -4.85 3.71 -6.38
N MET A 44 -5.51 4.65 -7.04
CA MET A 44 -6.30 5.69 -6.35
C MET A 44 -7.52 5.10 -5.63
N LYS A 45 -8.20 4.11 -6.25
CA LYS A 45 -9.38 3.46 -5.65
C LYS A 45 -8.99 2.56 -4.47
N ASP A 46 -7.92 1.78 -4.60
CA ASP A 46 -7.47 0.95 -3.49
C ASP A 46 -6.95 1.84 -2.32
N LEU A 47 -6.32 2.99 -2.60
CA LEU A 47 -5.94 3.96 -1.57
C LEU A 47 -7.16 4.50 -0.82
N LEU A 48 -8.23 4.91 -1.52
CA LEU A 48 -9.49 5.34 -0.88
C LEU A 48 -10.06 4.26 0.03
N LEU A 49 -10.04 3.00 -0.40
CA LEU A 49 -10.51 1.89 0.42
C LEU A 49 -9.69 1.74 1.70
N LEU A 50 -8.36 1.91 1.65
CA LEU A 50 -7.53 1.89 2.87
C LEU A 50 -7.95 3.00 3.84
N ARG A 51 -8.33 4.19 3.34
CA ARG A 51 -8.83 5.29 4.17
C ARG A 51 -10.17 4.96 4.82
N GLU A 52 -11.12 4.50 4.00
CA GLU A 52 -12.48 4.16 4.44
C GLU A 52 -12.50 3.07 5.52
N ASN A 53 -11.52 2.17 5.51
CA ASN A 53 -11.39 1.09 6.49
C ASN A 53 -10.47 1.42 7.67
N GLY A 54 -10.00 2.67 7.83
CA GLY A 54 -9.10 3.07 8.92
C GLY A 54 -7.66 2.51 8.83
N ILE A 55 -7.33 1.88 7.70
CA ILE A 55 -6.06 1.17 7.50
C ILE A 55 -4.90 2.12 7.29
N GLU A 56 -5.12 3.27 6.64
CA GLU A 56 -4.10 4.31 6.50
C GLU A 56 -3.48 4.70 7.85
N GLU A 57 -4.31 4.91 8.88
CA GLU A 57 -3.83 5.29 10.20
C GLU A 57 -3.05 4.16 10.88
N SER A 58 -3.46 2.91 10.67
CA SER A 58 -2.74 1.74 11.18
C SER A 58 -1.36 1.61 10.54
N ILE A 59 -1.25 1.80 9.22
CA ILE A 59 0.03 1.82 8.48
C ILE A 59 0.93 2.94 9.03
N LYS A 60 0.41 4.16 9.17
CA LYS A 60 1.16 5.30 9.70
C LYS A 60 1.64 5.05 11.13
N ARG A 61 0.82 4.44 11.99
CA ARG A 61 1.22 4.04 13.35
C ARG A 61 2.33 2.99 13.33
N ALA A 62 2.22 1.96 12.48
CA ALA A 62 3.24 0.93 12.34
C ALA A 62 4.59 1.51 11.90
N VAL A 63 4.59 2.35 10.86
CA VAL A 63 5.81 3.04 10.39
C VAL A 63 6.41 3.92 11.50
N LYS A 64 5.57 4.65 12.24
CA LYS A 64 6.02 5.46 13.38
C LYS A 64 6.66 4.62 14.50
N LYS A 65 6.24 3.37 14.69
CA LYS A 65 6.87 2.42 15.63
C LYS A 65 8.20 1.85 15.10
N GLY A 66 8.57 2.16 13.86
CA GLY A 66 9.80 1.69 13.22
C GLY A 66 9.64 0.41 12.41
N ILE A 67 8.40 -0.06 12.17
CA ILE A 67 8.14 -1.23 11.31
C ILE A 67 8.48 -0.85 9.86
N PRO A 68 9.39 -1.58 9.18
CA PRO A 68 9.70 -1.36 7.78
C PRO A 68 8.47 -1.52 6.88
N LEU A 69 8.32 -0.61 5.92
CA LEU A 69 7.23 -0.60 4.95
C LEU A 69 7.79 -0.63 3.52
N ILE A 70 7.30 -1.57 2.72
CA ILE A 70 7.68 -1.75 1.32
C ILE A 70 6.47 -1.49 0.45
N GLY A 71 6.58 -0.58 -0.52
CA GLY A 71 5.58 -0.36 -1.55
C GLY A 71 6.06 -0.93 -2.89
N ILE A 72 5.23 -1.68 -3.59
CA ILE A 72 5.55 -2.26 -4.91
C ILE A 72 4.62 -1.65 -5.96
N CYS A 73 5.17 -1.11 -7.07
CA CYS A 73 4.38 -0.55 -8.17
C CYS A 73 3.33 0.46 -7.66
N GLY A 74 2.03 0.22 -7.83
CA GLY A 74 0.96 1.05 -7.25
C GLY A 74 1.10 1.28 -5.74
N GLY A 75 1.55 0.28 -4.98
CA GLY A 75 1.83 0.43 -3.56
C GLY A 75 2.95 1.44 -3.26
N TYR A 76 3.98 1.54 -4.12
CA TYR A 76 5.01 2.58 -4.02
C TYR A 76 4.44 3.97 -4.29
N GLN A 77 3.59 4.09 -5.31
CA GLN A 77 2.91 5.35 -5.64
C GLN A 77 2.05 5.84 -4.47
N MET A 78 1.35 4.93 -3.78
CA MET A 78 0.56 5.24 -2.57
C MET A 78 1.42 5.81 -1.43
N LEU A 79 2.70 5.46 -1.33
CA LEU A 79 3.57 5.98 -0.26
C LEU A 79 3.92 7.47 -0.44
N GLY A 80 3.78 8.01 -1.65
CA GLY A 80 4.10 9.40 -1.97
C GLY A 80 3.17 10.44 -1.35
N GLY A 81 3.43 11.71 -1.65
CA GLY A 81 2.58 12.83 -1.26
C GLY A 81 1.33 12.97 -2.12
N LYS A 82 1.43 12.76 -3.43
CA LYS A 82 0.30 12.90 -4.36
C LYS A 82 0.36 11.94 -5.54
N ILE A 83 -0.82 11.53 -6.01
CA ILE A 83 -1.01 10.76 -7.24
C ILE A 83 -1.96 11.54 -8.17
N PHE A 84 -1.57 11.73 -9.41
CA PHE A 84 -2.34 12.39 -10.46
C PHE A 84 -2.75 11.39 -11.55
N ASP A 85 -3.99 11.46 -12.01
CA ASP A 85 -4.52 10.73 -13.17
C ASP A 85 -5.17 11.73 -14.16
N PRO A 86 -4.35 12.52 -14.88
CA PRO A 86 -4.84 13.61 -15.73
C PRO A 86 -5.68 13.12 -16.91
N TYR A 87 -5.59 11.83 -17.26
CA TYR A 87 -6.33 11.22 -18.35
C TYR A 87 -7.44 10.27 -17.91
N ALA A 88 -7.64 10.06 -16.58
CA ALA A 88 -8.63 9.16 -16.01
C ALA A 88 -8.48 7.73 -16.53
N VAL A 89 -7.23 7.25 -16.59
CA VAL A 89 -6.86 5.92 -17.08
C VAL A 89 -7.31 4.85 -16.09
N GLU A 90 -7.15 5.09 -14.78
CA GLU A 90 -7.49 4.12 -13.73
C GLU A 90 -8.83 4.44 -13.06
N SER A 91 -9.17 5.72 -12.89
CA SER A 91 -10.40 6.11 -12.19
C SER A 91 -10.95 7.48 -12.63
N SER A 92 -12.16 7.81 -12.20
CA SER A 92 -12.73 9.16 -12.40
C SER A 92 -12.11 10.22 -11.48
N VAL A 93 -11.34 9.81 -10.47
CA VAL A 93 -10.61 10.70 -9.57
C VAL A 93 -9.35 11.17 -10.30
N ARG A 94 -9.18 12.49 -10.43
CA ARG A 94 -8.07 13.09 -11.19
C ARG A 94 -6.81 13.30 -10.37
N GLU A 95 -6.97 13.44 -9.06
CA GLU A 95 -5.86 13.54 -8.12
C GLU A 95 -6.28 13.05 -6.74
N ILE A 96 -5.33 12.52 -5.98
CA ILE A 96 -5.52 12.12 -4.59
C ILE A 96 -4.22 12.30 -3.81
N ASP A 97 -4.32 12.73 -2.56
CA ASP A 97 -3.18 12.72 -1.65
C ASP A 97 -2.80 11.28 -1.36
N GLY A 98 -1.50 10.96 -1.42
CA GLY A 98 -0.96 9.67 -1.00
C GLY A 98 -0.90 9.55 0.53
N LEU A 99 -0.16 8.56 1.02
CA LEU A 99 0.07 8.36 2.45
C LEU A 99 1.04 9.40 3.05
N GLY A 100 1.80 10.10 2.21
CA GLY A 100 2.74 11.14 2.61
C GLY A 100 3.95 10.62 3.39
N LEU A 101 4.36 9.37 3.10
CA LEU A 101 5.49 8.71 3.77
C LEU A 101 6.81 8.87 3.01
N LEU A 102 6.73 9.19 1.72
CA LEU A 102 7.86 9.52 0.85
C LEU A 102 7.66 10.89 0.22
N ASP A 103 8.74 11.65 0.08
CA ASP A 103 8.76 12.95 -0.59
C ASP A 103 8.82 12.79 -2.12
N ILE A 104 7.75 12.22 -2.67
CA ILE A 104 7.58 11.95 -4.11
C ILE A 104 6.15 12.24 -4.55
N GLU A 105 5.99 12.55 -5.82
CA GLU A 105 4.69 12.65 -6.49
C GLU A 105 4.68 11.74 -7.73
N THR A 106 3.50 11.23 -8.09
CA THR A 106 3.34 10.33 -9.24
C THR A 106 2.25 10.83 -10.17
N THR A 107 2.50 10.76 -11.49
CA THR A 107 1.48 10.93 -12.53
C THR A 107 1.32 9.62 -13.30
N LEU A 108 0.07 9.13 -13.39
CA LEU A 108 -0.33 7.93 -14.13
C LEU A 108 -0.48 8.20 -15.64
#